data_AF-A0AAD5JCH6-F1
#
_entry.id   AF-A0AAD5JCH6-F1
#
_cell.length_a   1.000
_cell.length_b   1.000
_cell.length_c   1.000
_cell.angle_alpha   90.00
_cell.angle_beta   90.00
_cell.angle_gamma   90.00
#
_symmetry.space_group_name_H-M   'P 1'
#
loop_
_entity.id
_entity.type
_entity.pdbx_description
1 polymer ?
#
loop_
_entity_poly.entity_id
_entity_poly.type
_entity_poly.pdbx_seq_one_letter_code
_entity_poly.pdbx_strand_id
1 'polypeptide(L)'
;MHLKGVLTNITKGTQSITEYMQHAKSIADELAMLDARENSEDLTVKILNGLGDEFRDISSAVCALDSPITFEELYEKLINFEAVLK
;
A
#
# COMPACT_ATOMS: atom_id res chain seq x y z
N MET A 1 -18.11 12.38 4.50
CA MET A 1 -17.30 11.89 3.35
C MET A 1 -16.50 10.69 3.84
N HIS A 2 -16.66 9.51 3.25
CA HIS A 2 -16.13 8.24 3.77
C HIS A 2 -14.70 7.99 3.27
N LEU A 3 -13.71 8.74 3.78
CA LEU A 3 -12.29 8.55 3.40
C LEU A 3 -11.77 7.16 3.77
N LYS A 4 -12.26 6.57 4.88
CA LYS A 4 -12.02 5.16 5.21
C LYS A 4 -12.44 4.21 4.08
N GLY A 5 -13.57 4.46 3.44
CA GLY A 5 -14.05 3.64 2.33
C GLY A 5 -13.14 3.74 1.11
N VAL A 6 -12.60 4.94 0.84
CA VAL A 6 -11.66 5.18 -0.26
C VAL A 6 -10.35 4.42 -0.02
N LEU A 7 -9.78 4.51 1.20
CA LEU A 7 -8.52 3.79 1.50
C LEU A 7 -8.68 2.26 1.44
N THR A 8 -9.86 1.75 1.80
CA THR A 8 -10.15 0.30 1.75
C THR A 8 -10.33 -0.20 0.32
N ASN A 9 -10.57 0.72 -0.64
CA ASN A 9 -10.85 0.38 -2.03
C ASN A 9 -9.80 0.94 -2.99
N ILE A 10 -8.62 1.32 -2.49
CA ILE A 10 -7.52 1.73 -3.37
C ILE A 10 -7.06 0.53 -4.18
N THR A 11 -6.81 0.75 -5.45
CA THR A 11 -6.31 -0.28 -6.36
C THR A 11 -5.26 0.35 -7.26
N LYS A 12 -4.13 -0.33 -7.46
CA LYS A 12 -3.09 0.09 -8.40
C LYS A 12 -3.66 0.22 -9.82
N GLY A 13 -4.44 -0.78 -10.25
CA GLY A 13 -4.99 -0.81 -11.60
C GLY A 13 -3.88 -0.68 -12.65
N THR A 14 -3.99 0.34 -13.51
CA THR A 14 -3.00 0.65 -14.55
C THR A 14 -1.94 1.67 -14.12
N GLN A 15 -1.97 2.14 -12.88
CA GLN A 15 -1.02 3.13 -12.36
C GLN A 15 0.33 2.49 -12.05
N SER A 16 1.41 3.28 -12.03
CA SER A 16 2.73 2.80 -11.58
C SER A 16 2.76 2.61 -10.06
N ILE A 17 3.67 1.80 -9.51
CA ILE A 17 3.81 1.62 -8.05
C ILE A 17 4.04 2.96 -7.34
N THR A 18 4.83 3.86 -7.94
CA THR A 18 5.06 5.20 -7.39
C THR A 18 3.78 6.01 -7.23
N GLU A 19 2.94 6.05 -8.27
CA GLU A 19 1.68 6.81 -8.23
C GLU A 19 0.71 6.20 -7.22
N TYR A 20 0.62 4.87 -7.20
CA TYR A 20 -0.22 4.13 -6.27
C TYR A 20 0.16 4.38 -4.81
N MET A 21 1.46 4.27 -4.49
CA MET A 21 1.99 4.50 -3.14
C MET A 21 1.82 5.95 -2.69
N GLN A 22 2.03 6.91 -3.59
CA GLN A 22 1.78 8.33 -3.30
C GLN A 22 0.30 8.59 -3.01
N HIS A 23 -0.60 8.00 -3.78
CA HIS A 23 -2.04 8.12 -3.56
C HIS A 23 -2.46 7.52 -2.22
N ALA A 24 -1.97 6.32 -1.88
CA ALA A 24 -2.21 5.68 -0.59
C ALA A 24 -1.73 6.56 0.58
N LYS A 25 -0.54 7.15 0.45
CA LYS A 25 0.03 8.06 1.46
C LYS A 25 -0.80 9.33 1.63
N SER A 26 -1.25 9.94 0.53
CA SER A 26 -2.10 11.14 0.59
C SER A 26 -3.39 10.88 1.37
N ILE A 27 -4.05 9.75 1.10
CA ILE A 27 -5.28 9.36 1.80
C ILE A 27 -4.99 9.08 3.28
N ALA A 28 -3.86 8.43 3.60
CA ALA A 28 -3.44 8.18 4.97
C ALA A 28 -3.15 9.48 5.75
N ASP A 29 -2.50 10.45 5.11
CA ASP A 29 -2.21 11.77 5.70
C ASP A 29 -3.52 12.56 5.93
N GLU A 30 -4.47 12.51 4.99
CA GLU A 30 -5.81 13.12 5.17
C GLU A 30 -6.58 12.47 6.32
N LEU A 31 -6.53 11.14 6.45
CA LEU A 31 -7.13 10.43 7.58
C LEU A 31 -6.46 10.79 8.91
N ALA A 32 -5.13 10.94 8.92
CA ALA A 32 -4.40 11.39 10.11
C ALA A 32 -4.78 12.82 10.52
N MET A 33 -5.02 13.73 9.55
CA MET A 33 -5.52 15.09 9.83
C MET A 33 -6.92 15.09 10.45
N LEU A 34 -7.74 14.08 10.15
CA LEU A 34 -9.10 13.94 10.67
C LEU A 34 -9.17 13.15 11.99
N ASP A 35 -8.03 12.94 12.66
CA ASP A 35 -7.89 12.08 13.85
C ASP A 35 -8.33 10.61 13.60
N ALA A 36 -8.50 10.23 12.34
CA ALA A 36 -8.85 8.88 11.89
C ALA A 36 -7.58 8.12 11.48
N ARG A 37 -6.48 8.33 12.23
CA ARG A 37 -5.16 7.74 11.92
C ARG A 37 -5.26 6.22 11.91
N GLU A 38 -4.92 5.62 10.78
CA GLU A 38 -4.80 4.17 10.69
C GLU A 38 -3.40 3.74 11.14
N ASN A 39 -3.33 2.55 11.75
CA ASN A 39 -2.05 1.99 12.16
C ASN A 39 -1.21 1.69 10.91
N SER A 40 0.12 1.84 10.99
CA SER A 40 1.01 1.58 9.85
C SER A 40 0.91 0.14 9.31
N GLU A 41 0.57 -0.81 10.19
CA GLU A 41 0.28 -2.20 9.85
C GLU A 41 -1.01 -2.32 9.02
N ASP A 42 -2.08 -1.62 9.41
CA ASP A 42 -3.37 -1.61 8.69
C ASP A 42 -3.23 -0.94 7.32
N LEU A 43 -2.45 0.15 7.23
CA LEU A 43 -2.14 0.82 5.97
C LEU A 43 -1.37 -0.11 5.02
N THR A 44 -0.36 -0.82 5.52
CA THR A 44 0.41 -1.77 4.70
C THR A 44 -0.49 -2.86 4.13
N VAL A 45 -1.35 -3.45 4.95
CA VAL A 45 -2.30 -4.49 4.50
C VAL A 45 -3.25 -3.95 3.41
N LYS A 46 -3.74 -2.72 3.54
CA LYS A 46 -4.59 -2.09 2.51
C LYS A 46 -3.85 -1.83 1.21
N ILE A 47 -2.62 -1.34 1.30
CA ILE A 47 -1.75 -1.16 0.13
C ILE A 47 -1.55 -2.51 -0.57
N LEU A 48 -1.22 -3.57 0.17
CA LEU A 48 -0.99 -4.90 -0.40
C LEU A 48 -2.25 -5.47 -1.08
N ASN A 49 -3.43 -5.32 -0.47
CA ASN A 49 -4.69 -5.77 -1.06
C ASN A 49 -5.04 -5.07 -2.39
N GLY A 50 -4.61 -3.82 -2.57
CA GLY A 50 -4.89 -3.06 -3.79
C GLY A 50 -3.90 -3.27 -4.94
N LEU A 51 -2.80 -4.02 -4.75
CA LEU A 51 -1.77 -4.21 -5.79
C LEU A 51 -2.19 -5.17 -6.92
N GLY A 52 -3.23 -5.99 -6.71
CA GLY A 52 -3.69 -7.00 -7.66
C GLY A 52 -2.90 -8.32 -7.59
N ASP A 53 -3.38 -9.34 -8.31
CA ASP A 53 -2.84 -10.72 -8.26
C ASP A 53 -1.36 -10.82 -8.69
N GLU A 54 -0.90 -9.93 -9.56
CA GLU A 54 0.50 -9.93 -10.04
C GLU A 54 1.49 -9.71 -8.89
N PHE A 55 1.11 -8.93 -7.88
CA PHE A 55 1.94 -8.64 -6.70
C PHE A 55 1.59 -9.55 -5.51
N ARG A 56 0.81 -10.60 -5.71
CA ARG A 56 0.39 -11.50 -4.62
C ARG A 56 1.58 -12.20 -3.96
N ASP A 57 2.59 -12.58 -4.74
CA ASP A 57 3.77 -13.25 -4.22
C ASP A 57 4.56 -12.35 -3.26
N ILE A 58 4.82 -11.10 -3.68
CA ILE A 58 5.51 -10.13 -2.82
C ILE A 58 4.64 -9.68 -1.64
N SER A 59 3.32 -9.58 -1.84
CA SER A 59 2.38 -9.27 -0.76
C SER A 59 2.38 -10.36 0.31
N SER A 60 2.38 -11.63 -0.09
CA SER A 60 2.47 -12.76 0.84
C SER A 60 3.81 -12.78 1.56
N ALA A 61 4.91 -12.49 0.86
CA ALA A 61 6.23 -12.43 1.47
C ALA A 61 6.34 -11.31 2.51
N VAL A 62 5.75 -10.14 2.23
CA VAL A 62 5.70 -9.02 3.16
C VAL A 62 4.76 -9.32 4.34
N CYS A 63 3.60 -9.95 4.10
CA CYS A 63 2.67 -10.35 5.17
C CYS A 63 3.25 -11.44 6.09
N ALA A 64 4.19 -12.25 5.60
CA ALA A 64 4.88 -13.28 6.37
C ALA A 64 6.08 -12.73 7.18
N LEU A 65 6.46 -11.46 7.00
CA LEU A 65 7.46 -10.83 7.85
C LEU A 65 6.86 -10.62 9.24
N ASP A 66 7.48 -11.26 10.24
CA ASP A 66 7.12 -11.13 11.67
C ASP A 66 7.46 -9.72 12.22
N SER A 67 8.21 -8.93 11.45
CA SER A 67 8.64 -7.57 11.81
C SER A 67 7.87 -6.52 11.02
N PRO A 68 7.54 -5.37 11.65
CA PRO A 68 6.87 -4.27 10.96
C PRO A 68 7.77 -3.73 9.85
N ILE A 69 7.28 -3.81 8.62
CA ILE A 69 7.95 -3.21 7.46
C ILE A 69 7.67 -1.70 7.43
N THR A 70 8.68 -0.91 7.11
CA THR A 70 8.48 0.53 6.91
C THR A 70 7.91 0.83 5.52
N PHE A 71 7.29 2.00 5.37
CA PHE A 71 6.74 2.43 4.07
C PHE A 71 7.81 2.53 2.97
N GLU A 72 9.03 2.97 3.32
CA GLU A 72 10.17 3.03 2.39
C GLU A 72 10.61 1.63 1.95
N GLU A 73 10.76 0.68 2.87
CA GLU A 73 11.13 -0.69 2.52
C GLU A 73 10.06 -1.38 1.67
N LEU A 74 8.78 -1.14 1.97
CA LEU A 74 7.66 -1.60 1.16
C LEU A 74 7.76 -1.02 -0.26
N TYR A 75 8.03 0.29 -0.36
CA TYR A 75 8.22 0.97 -1.65
C TYR A 75 9.33 0.36 -2.48
N GLU A 76 10.52 0.19 -1.89
CA GLU A 76 11.66 -0.41 -2.57
C GLU A 76 11.36 -1.84 -3.04
N LYS A 77 10.69 -2.65 -2.20
CA LYS A 77 10.31 -4.01 -2.57
C LYS A 77 9.36 -4.02 -3.76
N LEU A 78 8.31 -3.19 -3.72
CA LEU A 78 7.31 -3.13 -4.78
C LEU A 78 7.84 -2.57 -6.10
N ILE A 79 8.67 -1.54 -6.06
CA ILE A 79 9.23 -0.96 -7.29
C ILE A 79 10.24 -1.89 -7.96
N ASN A 80 11.05 -2.61 -7.18
CA ASN A 80 11.94 -3.64 -7.71
C ASN A 80 11.13 -4.77 -8.37
N PHE A 81 10.01 -5.17 -7.76
CA PHE A 81 9.15 -6.20 -8.33
C PHE A 81 8.45 -5.73 -9.62
N GLU A 82 7.95 -4.49 -9.65
CA GLU A 82 7.38 -3.89 -10.88
C GLU A 82 8.42 -3.82 -12.00
N ALA A 83 9.69 -3.59 -11.69
CA ALA A 83 10.78 -3.61 -12.68
C ALA A 83 11.08 -5.02 -13.22
N VAL A 84 10.83 -6.07 -12.43
CA VAL A 84 11.03 -7.48 -12.85
C VAL A 84 9.84 -8.01 -13.67
N LEU A 85 8.63 -7.51 -13.42
CA LEU A 85 7.43 -7.86 -14.18
C LEU A 85 7.39 -7.27 -15.60
N LYS A 86 8.25 -6.29 -15.88
CA LYS A 86 8.26 -5.49 -17.11
C LYS A 86 9.27 -6.02 -18.13
#